data_AF-X1RNA6-F1
#
_entry.id   AF-X1RNA6-F1
#
_cell.length_a   1.000
_cell.length_b   1.000
_cell.length_c   1.000
_cell.angle_alpha   90.00
_cell.angle_beta   90.00
_cell.angle_gamma   90.00
#
_symmetry.space_group_name_H-M   'P 1'
#
loop_
_entity.id
_entity.type
_entity.pdbx_description
1 polymer ?
#
loop_
_entity_poly.entity_id
_entity_poly.type
_entity_poly.pdbx_seq_one_letter_code
_entity_poly.pdbx_strand_id
1 'polypeptide(L)'
;VTSYGANVELEAGVSGTVHLSEIDWEYVERPSAIFKKYMVLPLKVIKIDEDAHLIFLSRKRTLSNPWDDIDKLYKIDSIVKGKVIRVRDFGAFVKLDKGIEGFVPVSEIDWERINHPSEKLKKDKEYEFKVIKIDKEKLQLTLSKKRLLPDPWVEVKKKYAVGALVEGKVVNLTDFGAFVNLEESIDGLVPLSEISHKKI
;
A
#
# COMPACT_ATOMS: atom_id res chain seq x y z
N VAL A 1 -23.68 7.37 18.75
CA VAL A 1 -22.44 6.85 18.12
C VAL A 1 -22.32 5.39 18.47
N THR A 2 -22.27 4.52 17.47
CA THR A 2 -22.07 3.07 17.65
C THR A 2 -20.69 2.69 17.11
N SER A 3 -20.26 1.44 17.32
CA SER A 3 -18.98 0.92 16.83
C SER A 3 -18.85 0.96 15.30
N TYR A 4 -19.97 1.09 14.58
CA TYR A 4 -20.05 1.01 13.12
C TYR A 4 -20.46 2.33 12.43
N GLY A 5 -20.82 3.37 13.19
CA GLY A 5 -21.29 4.64 12.62
C GLY A 5 -21.85 5.64 13.63
N ALA A 6 -22.54 6.66 13.12
CA ALA A 6 -23.20 7.68 13.92
C ALA A 6 -24.67 7.84 13.48
N ASN A 7 -25.58 7.78 14.45
CA ASN A 7 -26.98 8.13 14.23
C ASN A 7 -27.14 9.64 14.46
N VAL A 8 -27.84 10.30 13.56
CA VAL A 8 -28.10 11.73 13.55
C VAL A 8 -29.61 11.93 13.46
N GLU A 9 -30.18 12.70 14.37
CA GLU A 9 -31.58 13.09 14.28
C GLU A 9 -31.67 14.33 13.39
N LEU A 10 -32.53 14.29 12.36
CA LEU A 10 -32.68 15.39 11.40
C LEU A 10 -33.90 16.24 11.76
N GLU A 11 -35.03 15.59 12.02
CA GLU A 11 -36.29 16.19 12.45
C GLU A 11 -37.01 15.22 13.40
N ALA A 12 -38.07 15.69 14.07
CA ALA A 12 -38.85 14.89 15.01
C ALA A 12 -39.41 13.62 14.32
N GLY A 13 -38.88 12.46 14.69
CA GLY A 13 -39.26 11.16 14.11
C GLY A 13 -38.43 10.72 12.89
N VAL A 14 -37.50 11.54 12.40
CA VAL A 14 -36.64 11.22 11.25
C VAL A 14 -35.20 10.98 11.73
N SER A 15 -34.77 9.73 11.61
CA SER A 15 -33.42 9.32 11.98
C SER A 15 -32.55 9.03 10.76
N GLY A 16 -31.34 9.59 10.77
CA GLY A 16 -30.32 9.35 9.78
C GLY A 16 -29.15 8.55 10.36
N THR A 17 -28.44 7.83 9.50
CA THR A 17 -27.24 7.06 9.85
C THR A 17 -26.08 7.44 8.96
N VAL A 18 -24.90 7.61 9.55
CA VAL A 18 -23.63 7.84 8.86
C VAL A 18 -22.74 6.62 9.12
N HIS A 19 -22.38 5.90 8.06
CA HIS A 19 -21.42 4.80 8.15
C HIS A 19 -19.99 5.32 8.31
N LEU A 20 -19.10 4.57 8.99
CA LEU A 20 -17.68 4.92 9.18
C LEU A 20 -16.99 5.43 7.90
N SER A 21 -17.21 4.75 6.78
CA SER A 21 -16.61 5.07 5.48
C SER A 21 -17.11 6.38 4.84
N GLU A 22 -18.22 6.93 5.34
CA GLU A 22 -18.87 8.15 4.84
C GLU A 22 -18.65 9.34 5.80
N ILE A 23 -17.88 9.15 6.87
CA ILE A 23 -17.55 10.19 7.86
C ILE A 23 -16.52 11.17 7.30
N ASP A 24 -15.43 10.65 6.74
CA ASP A 24 -14.32 11.45 6.25
C ASP A 24 -13.63 10.73 5.07
N TRP A 25 -12.79 11.45 4.34
CA TRP A 25 -11.87 10.84 3.37
C TRP A 25 -10.77 10.05 4.07
N GLU A 26 -10.39 10.48 5.28
CA GLU A 26 -9.42 9.77 6.11
C GLU A 26 -10.05 8.55 6.79
N TYR A 27 -9.24 7.50 6.98
CA TYR A 27 -9.67 6.36 7.78
C TYR A 27 -9.94 6.76 9.23
N VAL A 28 -11.19 6.59 9.67
CA VAL A 28 -11.64 6.91 11.03
C VAL A 28 -11.68 5.63 11.86
N GLU A 29 -10.74 5.46 12.79
CA GLU A 29 -10.76 4.34 13.75
C GLU A 29 -11.90 4.44 14.76
N ARG A 30 -12.27 5.66 15.15
CA ARG A 30 -13.34 5.91 16.14
C ARG A 30 -14.24 7.07 15.70
N PRO A 31 -15.52 6.81 15.41
CA PRO A 31 -16.46 7.87 15.04
C PRO A 31 -16.61 8.94 16.13
N SER A 32 -16.47 8.55 17.41
CA SER A 32 -16.59 9.44 18.57
C SER A 32 -15.53 10.55 18.63
N ALA A 33 -14.42 10.40 17.89
CA ALA A 33 -13.42 11.46 17.79
C ALA A 33 -13.90 12.63 16.91
N ILE A 34 -14.77 12.35 15.94
CA ILE A 34 -15.24 13.31 14.95
C ILE A 34 -16.66 13.79 15.24
N PHE A 35 -17.53 12.90 15.71
CA PHE A 35 -18.90 13.23 16.10
C PHE A 35 -18.99 13.46 17.61
N LYS A 36 -19.27 14.71 18.00
CA LYS A 36 -19.66 15.06 19.37
C LYS A 36 -21.18 15.11 19.48
N LYS A 37 -21.72 14.71 20.64
CA LYS A 37 -23.15 14.91 20.95
C LYS A 37 -23.49 16.40 20.81
N TYR A 38 -24.60 16.70 20.14
CA TYR A 38 -25.12 18.05 19.86
C TYR A 38 -24.31 18.90 18.85
N MET A 39 -23.39 18.30 18.09
CA MET A 39 -22.67 19.01 17.05
C MET A 39 -23.50 19.07 15.75
N VAL A 40 -23.67 20.26 15.20
CA VAL A 40 -24.28 20.46 13.87
C VAL A 40 -23.17 20.33 12.82
N LEU A 41 -23.38 19.47 11.82
CA LEU A 41 -22.43 19.21 10.75
C LEU A 41 -23.14 19.26 9.39
N PRO A 42 -22.48 19.76 8.33
CA PRO A 42 -23.02 19.67 6.98
C PRO A 42 -22.98 18.22 6.50
N LEU A 43 -24.16 17.60 6.36
CA LEU A 43 -24.35 16.23 5.89
C LEU A 43 -25.14 16.23 4.58
N LYS A 44 -24.76 15.36 3.65
CA LYS A 44 -25.48 15.16 2.39
C LYS A 44 -26.23 13.83 2.43
N VAL A 45 -27.48 13.84 2.01
CA VAL A 45 -28.28 12.62 1.86
C VAL A 45 -27.75 11.82 0.68
N ILE A 46 -27.39 10.55 0.93
CA ILE A 46 -26.92 9.61 -0.10
C ILE A 46 -28.09 8.78 -0.63
N LYS A 47 -28.89 8.25 0.28
CA LYS A 47 -29.98 7.33 0.02
C LYS A 47 -31.04 7.53 1.09
N ILE A 48 -32.30 7.45 0.70
CA ILE A 48 -33.44 7.39 1.62
C ILE A 48 -34.02 6.00 1.47
N ASP A 49 -34.28 5.34 2.59
CA ASP A 49 -34.94 4.05 2.66
C ASP A 49 -36.28 4.26 3.37
N GLU A 50 -37.35 4.37 2.57
CA GLU A 50 -38.69 4.71 3.06
C GLU A 50 -39.30 3.55 3.85
N ASP A 51 -39.08 2.30 3.43
CA ASP A 51 -39.53 1.10 4.14
C ASP A 51 -38.92 1.02 5.55
N ALA A 52 -37.62 1.26 5.66
CA ALA A 52 -36.92 1.24 6.95
C ALA A 52 -37.02 2.55 7.74
N HIS A 53 -37.59 3.63 7.17
CA HIS A 53 -37.58 4.99 7.73
C HIS A 53 -36.16 5.45 8.12
N LEU A 54 -35.16 5.10 7.30
CA LEU A 54 -33.76 5.40 7.55
C LEU A 54 -33.17 6.24 6.41
N ILE A 55 -32.47 7.31 6.79
CA ILE A 55 -31.76 8.16 5.85
C ILE A 55 -30.26 7.88 5.95
N PHE A 56 -29.63 7.53 4.83
CA PHE A 56 -28.18 7.39 4.74
C PHE A 56 -27.54 8.74 4.47
N LEU A 57 -26.65 9.16 5.36
CA LEU A 57 -26.00 10.45 5.35
C LEU A 57 -24.50 10.30 5.10
N SER A 58 -23.92 11.23 4.33
CA SER A 58 -22.49 11.34 4.09
C SER A 58 -21.97 12.70 4.52
N ARG A 59 -20.90 12.72 5.31
CA ARG A 59 -20.08 13.91 5.53
C ARG A 59 -18.92 13.99 4.52
N LYS A 60 -18.40 12.86 4.08
CA LYS A 60 -17.33 12.80 3.07
C LYS A 60 -17.69 13.58 1.80
N ARG A 61 -18.95 13.51 1.36
CA ARG A 61 -19.45 14.18 0.15
C ARG A 61 -19.63 15.70 0.28
N THR A 62 -19.57 16.27 1.49
CA THR A 62 -19.58 17.73 1.70
C THR A 62 -18.17 18.32 1.79
N LEU A 63 -17.15 17.48 2.02
CA LEU A 63 -15.75 17.88 2.02
C LEU A 63 -15.21 17.91 0.58
N SER A 64 -14.35 18.90 0.28
CA SER A 64 -13.60 18.93 -0.98
C SER A 64 -12.82 17.64 -1.14
N ASN A 65 -12.97 16.99 -2.30
CA ASN A 65 -12.30 15.72 -2.58
C ASN A 65 -10.79 15.94 -2.69
N PRO A 66 -9.97 15.44 -1.74
CA PRO A 66 -8.51 15.57 -1.82
C PRO A 66 -7.92 14.81 -3.02
N TRP A 67 -8.71 13.95 -3.66
CA TRP A 67 -8.33 13.19 -4.86
C TRP A 67 -8.58 13.91 -6.17
N ASP A 68 -9.38 14.99 -6.19
CA ASP A 68 -9.62 15.77 -7.41
C ASP A 68 -8.32 16.42 -7.91
N ASP A 69 -7.50 16.92 -6.99
CA ASP A 69 -6.20 17.54 -7.29
C ASP A 69 -5.02 16.57 -7.15
N ILE A 70 -5.25 15.26 -7.06
CA ILE A 70 -4.15 14.33 -6.76
C ILE A 70 -3.07 14.30 -7.84
N ASP A 71 -3.40 14.52 -9.13
CA ASP A 71 -2.39 14.61 -10.20
C ASP A 71 -1.55 15.88 -10.11
N LYS A 72 -2.08 16.94 -9.48
CA LYS A 72 -1.31 18.16 -9.21
C LYS A 72 -0.42 17.98 -8.00
N LEU A 73 -0.87 17.20 -7.01
CA LEU A 73 -0.15 16.94 -5.77
C LEU A 73 0.96 15.89 -5.94
N TYR A 74 0.65 14.80 -6.63
CA TYR A 74 1.50 13.64 -6.80
C TYR A 74 1.61 13.30 -8.28
N LYS A 75 2.84 13.23 -8.77
CA LYS A 75 3.13 12.71 -10.11
C LYS A 75 3.58 11.27 -10.01
N ILE A 76 3.24 10.47 -11.01
CA ILE A 76 3.87 9.17 -11.20
C ILE A 76 5.39 9.39 -11.25
N ASP A 77 6.13 8.50 -10.61
CA ASP A 77 7.59 8.54 -10.44
C ASP A 77 8.10 9.59 -9.41
N SER A 78 7.23 10.39 -8.80
CA SER A 78 7.64 11.31 -7.73
C SER A 78 7.98 10.60 -6.42
N ILE A 79 8.93 11.17 -5.67
CA ILE A 79 9.31 10.70 -4.34
C ILE A 79 8.44 11.41 -3.31
N VAL A 80 7.84 10.63 -2.43
CA VAL A 80 6.91 11.08 -1.38
C VAL A 80 7.33 10.51 -0.05
N LYS A 81 7.13 11.27 1.01
CA LYS A 81 7.33 10.82 2.39
C LYS A 81 5.99 10.35 2.97
N GLY A 82 6.03 9.21 3.65
CA GLY A 82 4.82 8.64 4.21
C GLY A 82 5.08 7.84 5.47
N LYS A 83 4.13 7.96 6.41
CA LYS A 83 4.15 7.29 7.70
C LYS A 83 3.41 5.95 7.63
N VAL A 84 4.08 4.85 7.96
CA VAL A 84 3.48 3.51 7.94
C VAL A 84 2.44 3.40 9.05
N ILE A 85 1.17 3.29 8.70
CA ILE A 85 0.08 3.13 9.67
C ILE A 85 -0.12 1.67 10.06
N ARG A 86 0.00 0.76 9.09
CA ARG A 86 -0.27 -0.67 9.26
C ARG A 86 0.62 -1.48 8.33
N VAL A 87 1.07 -2.63 8.81
CA VAL A 87 1.85 -3.59 8.03
C VAL A 87 1.11 -4.92 8.06
N ARG A 88 0.95 -5.55 6.91
CA ARG A 88 0.32 -6.86 6.70
C ARG A 88 1.28 -7.73 5.89
N ASP A 89 1.07 -9.05 5.84
CA ASP A 89 2.01 -9.96 5.17
C ASP A 89 2.17 -9.67 3.67
N PHE A 90 1.11 -9.19 3.02
CA PHE A 90 1.12 -8.84 1.60
C PHE A 90 1.60 -7.42 1.28
N GLY A 91 1.83 -6.57 2.28
CA GLY A 91 2.24 -5.18 2.06
C GLY A 91 2.02 -4.24 3.25
N ALA A 92 2.33 -2.97 3.06
CA ALA A 92 2.19 -1.93 4.08
C ALA A 92 1.27 -0.81 3.62
N PHE A 93 0.46 -0.30 4.54
CA PHE A 93 -0.33 0.91 4.36
C PHE A 93 0.42 2.09 4.95
N VAL A 94 0.56 3.12 4.14
CA VAL A 94 1.35 4.31 4.42
C VAL A 94 0.45 5.52 4.28
N LYS A 95 0.36 6.32 5.34
CA LYS A 95 -0.32 7.61 5.31
C LYS A 95 0.64 8.66 4.75
N LEU A 96 0.20 9.33 3.70
CA LEU A 96 0.92 10.44 3.07
C LEU A 96 0.36 11.78 3.57
N ASP A 97 1.00 12.86 3.16
CA ASP A 97 0.51 14.21 3.38
C ASP A 97 -0.88 14.42 2.78
N LYS A 98 -1.68 15.29 3.44
CA LYS A 98 -3.04 15.69 3.05
C LYS A 98 -4.12 14.59 3.15
N GLY A 99 -3.92 13.61 4.03
CA GLY A 99 -4.95 12.60 4.34
C GLY A 99 -5.09 11.52 3.26
N ILE A 100 -4.06 11.36 2.40
CA ILE A 100 -4.04 10.37 1.33
C ILE A 100 -3.38 9.09 1.83
N GLU A 101 -3.95 7.95 1.46
CA GLU A 101 -3.42 6.64 1.80
C GLU A 101 -2.71 6.00 0.60
N GLY A 102 -1.50 5.50 0.88
CA GLY A 102 -0.67 4.74 -0.03
C GLY A 102 -0.57 3.28 0.42
N PHE A 103 -0.45 2.39 -0.56
CA PHE A 103 -0.26 0.97 -0.39
C PHE A 103 1.05 0.57 -1.06
N VAL A 104 1.91 -0.10 -0.29
CA VAL A 104 3.19 -0.64 -0.74
C VAL A 104 3.08 -2.16 -0.73
N PRO A 105 3.01 -2.82 -1.89
CA PRO A 105 3.04 -4.29 -1.94
C PRO A 105 4.41 -4.81 -1.50
N VAL A 106 4.45 -6.02 -0.92
CA VAL A 106 5.70 -6.62 -0.40
C VAL A 106 6.82 -6.68 -1.45
N SER A 107 6.48 -6.95 -2.71
CA SER A 107 7.43 -7.02 -3.83
C SER A 107 8.06 -5.68 -4.22
N GLU A 108 7.49 -4.56 -3.76
CA GLU A 108 7.97 -3.20 -4.02
C GLU A 108 8.67 -2.58 -2.80
N ILE A 109 8.90 -3.35 -1.73
CA ILE A 109 9.59 -2.85 -0.53
C ILE A 109 11.10 -2.87 -0.70
N ASP A 110 11.65 -3.96 -1.23
CA ASP A 110 13.09 -4.17 -1.37
C ASP A 110 13.38 -5.10 -2.57
N TRP A 111 14.65 -5.14 -3.00
CA TRP A 111 15.13 -6.07 -4.02
C TRP A 111 15.29 -7.48 -3.46
N GLU A 112 15.61 -7.59 -2.18
CA GLU A 112 15.74 -8.85 -1.46
C GLU A 112 14.39 -9.53 -1.24
N ARG A 113 14.39 -10.87 -1.17
CA ARG A 113 13.23 -11.62 -0.69
C ARG A 113 13.08 -11.41 0.81
N ILE A 114 12.15 -10.54 1.19
CA ILE A 114 11.78 -10.34 2.59
C ILE A 114 10.69 -11.35 2.96
N ASN A 115 10.83 -12.00 4.12
CA ASN A 115 9.78 -12.88 4.65
C ASN A 115 8.60 -12.07 5.19
N HIS A 116 8.86 -10.97 5.90
CA HIS A 116 7.81 -10.06 6.36
C HIS A 116 8.14 -8.59 6.13
N PRO A 117 7.20 -7.80 5.59
CA PRO A 117 7.39 -6.37 5.35
C PRO A 117 7.69 -5.56 6.63
N SER A 118 7.33 -6.09 7.81
CA SER A 118 7.63 -5.49 9.12
C SER A 118 9.13 -5.37 9.42
N GLU A 119 9.98 -6.16 8.76
CA GLU A 119 11.44 -6.11 8.93
C GLU A 119 12.02 -4.81 8.36
N LYS A 120 11.52 -4.38 7.20
CA LYS A 120 12.01 -3.20 6.47
C LYS A 120 11.13 -1.95 6.67
N LEU A 121 9.85 -2.14 7.03
CA LEU A 121 8.90 -1.07 7.31
C LEU A 121 8.35 -1.22 8.73
N LYS A 122 8.78 -0.33 9.63
CA LYS A 122 8.22 -0.29 10.99
C LYS A 122 6.93 0.51 11.03
N LYS A 123 5.94 0.00 11.75
CA LYS A 123 4.73 0.76 12.08
C LYS A 123 5.11 2.08 12.77
N ASP A 124 4.38 3.14 12.43
CA ASP A 124 4.53 4.50 12.93
C ASP A 124 5.83 5.21 12.50
N LYS A 125 6.64 4.60 11.63
CA LYS A 125 7.81 5.28 11.04
C LYS A 125 7.51 5.89 9.70
N GLU A 126 8.17 7.01 9.43
CA GLU A 126 8.18 7.67 8.14
C GLU A 126 9.30 7.11 7.25
N TYR A 127 8.96 6.85 5.99
CA TYR A 127 9.91 6.43 4.96
C TYR A 127 9.60 7.18 3.66
N GLU A 128 10.60 7.24 2.79
CA GLU A 128 10.45 7.71 1.42
C GLU A 128 9.98 6.56 0.52
N PHE A 129 9.06 6.89 -0.37
CA PHE A 129 8.51 5.98 -1.36
C PHE A 129 8.38 6.70 -2.69
N LYS A 130 8.38 5.92 -3.77
CA LYS A 130 8.14 6.40 -5.12
C LYS A 130 6.73 6.05 -5.57
N VAL A 131 6.01 7.00 -6.13
CA VAL A 131 4.65 6.78 -6.65
C VAL A 131 4.74 5.98 -7.95
N ILE A 132 4.17 4.78 -7.97
CA ILE A 132 4.11 3.94 -9.19
C ILE A 132 2.81 4.18 -9.93
N LYS A 133 1.70 4.21 -9.19
CA LYS A 133 0.36 4.25 -9.76
C LYS A 133 -0.56 5.06 -8.85
N ILE A 134 -1.48 5.78 -9.47
CA ILE A 134 -2.49 6.58 -8.80
C ILE A 134 -3.86 6.01 -9.20
N ASP A 135 -4.57 5.36 -8.28
CA ASP A 135 -5.93 4.87 -8.50
C ASP A 135 -6.94 5.81 -7.82
N LYS A 136 -7.47 6.77 -8.59
CA LYS A 136 -8.49 7.72 -8.10
C LYS A 136 -9.80 7.06 -7.74
N GLU A 137 -10.19 6.00 -8.45
CA GLU A 137 -11.45 5.28 -8.20
C GLU A 137 -11.44 4.57 -6.85
N LYS A 138 -10.29 3.98 -6.51
CA LYS A 138 -10.10 3.26 -5.25
C LYS A 138 -9.59 4.15 -4.13
N LEU A 139 -9.30 5.43 -4.42
CA LEU A 139 -8.72 6.37 -3.48
C LEU A 139 -7.47 5.77 -2.83
N GLN A 140 -6.60 5.17 -3.65
CA GLN A 140 -5.38 4.52 -3.17
C GLN A 140 -4.20 4.84 -4.10
N LEU A 141 -3.05 5.15 -3.51
CA LEU A 141 -1.78 5.27 -4.22
C LEU A 141 -0.98 3.99 -4.13
N THR A 142 -0.40 3.51 -5.22
CA THR A 142 0.57 2.40 -5.18
C THR A 142 1.98 2.97 -5.11
N LEU A 143 2.67 2.63 -4.03
CA LEU A 143 3.98 3.15 -3.67
C LEU A 143 5.05 2.05 -3.75
N SER A 144 6.29 2.44 -4.04
CA SER A 144 7.46 1.55 -4.07
C SER A 144 8.63 2.15 -3.33
N LYS A 145 9.23 1.39 -2.42
CA LYS A 145 10.51 1.73 -1.79
C LYS A 145 11.68 1.17 -2.58
N LYS A 146 11.50 0.01 -3.22
CA LYS A 146 12.49 -0.65 -4.08
C LYS A 146 13.05 0.26 -5.16
N ARG A 147 12.21 1.07 -5.80
CA ARG A 147 12.63 2.00 -6.88
C ARG A 147 13.50 3.18 -6.41
N LEU A 148 13.64 3.38 -5.10
CA LEU A 148 14.56 4.35 -4.52
C LEU A 148 15.93 3.73 -4.23
N LEU A 149 15.99 2.41 -4.07
CA LEU A 149 17.22 1.69 -3.85
C LEU A 149 17.97 1.60 -5.20
N PRO A 150 19.31 1.77 -5.19
CA PRO A 150 20.11 1.55 -6.38
C PRO A 150 19.86 0.14 -6.91
N ASP A 151 19.74 0.02 -8.23
CA ASP A 151 19.43 -1.26 -8.87
C ASP A 151 20.67 -2.17 -8.78
N PRO A 152 20.60 -3.28 -8.01
CA PRO A 152 21.75 -4.15 -7.80
C PRO A 152 22.24 -4.78 -9.12
N TRP A 153 21.37 -4.87 -10.15
CA TRP A 153 21.76 -5.38 -11.46
C TRP A 153 22.75 -4.48 -12.20
N VAL A 154 22.81 -3.18 -11.88
CA VAL A 154 23.79 -2.26 -12.47
C VAL A 154 25.19 -2.57 -11.95
N GLU A 155 25.32 -2.90 -10.67
CA GLU A 155 26.59 -3.35 -10.10
C GLU A 155 26.95 -4.76 -10.56
N VAL A 156 25.97 -5.68 -10.65
CA VAL A 156 26.16 -7.02 -11.17
C VAL A 156 26.71 -7.00 -12.60
N LYS A 157 26.15 -6.18 -13.50
CA LYS A 157 26.67 -6.07 -14.87
C LYS A 157 28.12 -5.58 -14.94
N LYS A 158 28.54 -4.76 -13.97
CA LYS A 158 29.94 -4.30 -13.86
C LYS A 158 30.86 -5.35 -13.25
N LYS A 159 30.36 -6.12 -12.28
CA LYS A 159 31.13 -7.08 -11.48
C LYS A 159 31.21 -8.46 -12.12
N TYR A 160 30.14 -8.86 -12.80
CA TYR A 160 29.94 -10.16 -13.43
C TYR A 160 29.77 -9.98 -14.95
N ALA A 161 30.89 -9.69 -15.63
CA ALA A 161 30.94 -9.69 -17.08
C ALA A 161 30.81 -11.13 -17.63
N VAL A 162 30.27 -11.27 -18.85
CA VAL A 162 30.18 -12.56 -19.54
C VAL A 162 31.59 -13.16 -19.65
N GLY A 163 31.80 -14.33 -19.04
CA GLY A 163 33.11 -15.01 -18.98
C GLY A 163 33.88 -14.85 -17.66
N ALA A 164 33.35 -14.09 -16.68
CA ALA A 164 33.93 -14.02 -15.35
C ALA A 164 33.70 -15.33 -14.56
N LEU A 165 34.70 -15.78 -13.82
CA LEU A 165 34.56 -16.87 -12.85
C LEU A 165 33.85 -16.33 -11.60
N VAL A 166 32.78 -17.01 -11.20
CA VAL A 166 31.96 -16.61 -10.05
C VAL A 166 31.86 -17.77 -9.07
N GLU A 167 31.96 -17.44 -7.79
CA GLU A 167 31.69 -18.38 -6.70
C GLU A 167 30.29 -18.10 -6.18
N GLY A 168 29.51 -19.15 -5.99
CA GLY A 168 28.15 -19.02 -5.48
C GLY A 168 27.71 -20.27 -4.74
N LYS A 169 26.75 -20.11 -3.84
CA LYS A 169 26.24 -21.19 -3.00
C LYS A 169 25.01 -21.79 -3.64
N VAL A 170 25.00 -23.10 -3.86
CA VAL A 170 23.81 -23.81 -4.36
C VAL A 170 22.69 -23.68 -3.32
N VAL A 171 21.61 -23.01 -3.67
CA VAL A 171 20.43 -22.81 -2.81
C VAL A 171 19.32 -23.80 -3.11
N ASN A 172 19.21 -24.25 -4.36
CA ASN A 172 18.21 -25.22 -4.75
C ASN A 172 18.66 -26.06 -5.94
N LEU A 173 18.28 -27.33 -5.96
CA LEU A 173 18.54 -28.28 -7.05
C LEU A 173 17.20 -28.72 -7.62
N THR A 174 17.07 -28.63 -8.94
CA THR A 174 15.88 -29.04 -9.69
C THR A 174 16.28 -29.97 -10.83
N ASP A 175 15.32 -30.73 -11.36
CA ASP A 175 15.60 -31.72 -12.43
C ASP A 175 16.19 -31.09 -13.71
N PHE A 176 15.98 -29.79 -13.93
CA PHE A 176 16.49 -29.06 -15.09
C PHE A 176 17.74 -28.23 -14.80
N GLY A 177 18.19 -28.13 -13.55
CA GLY A 177 19.37 -27.33 -13.21
C GLY A 177 19.53 -27.01 -11.72
N ALA A 178 20.63 -26.35 -11.39
CA ALA A 178 20.96 -25.88 -10.06
C ALA A 178 20.78 -24.36 -9.97
N PHE A 179 20.07 -23.90 -8.95
CA PHE A 179 20.02 -22.49 -8.57
C PHE A 179 21.17 -22.20 -7.62
N VAL A 180 22.06 -21.33 -8.05
CA VAL A 180 23.26 -20.91 -7.33
C VAL A 180 23.08 -19.45 -6.94
N ASN A 181 23.01 -19.18 -5.64
CA ASN A 181 22.98 -17.82 -5.12
C ASN A 181 24.38 -17.21 -5.22
N LEU A 182 24.50 -16.11 -5.95
CA LEU A 182 25.75 -15.38 -6.15
C LEU A 182 25.90 -14.25 -5.12
N GLU A 183 24.80 -13.55 -4.82
CA GLU A 183 24.75 -12.44 -3.86
C GLU A 183 23.34 -12.29 -3.25
N GLU A 184 23.19 -11.49 -2.18
CA GLU A 184 21.97 -11.36 -1.34
C GLU A 184 20.64 -11.20 -2.12
N SER A 185 20.68 -10.76 -3.39
CA SER A 185 19.49 -10.61 -4.25
C SER A 185 19.61 -11.27 -5.63
N ILE A 186 20.68 -12.01 -5.94
CA ILE A 186 20.95 -12.53 -7.29
C ILE A 186 21.17 -14.04 -7.25
N ASP A 187 20.26 -14.74 -7.92
CA ASP A 187 20.35 -16.16 -8.17
C ASP A 187 20.74 -16.41 -9.64
N GLY A 188 21.79 -17.20 -9.84
CA GLY A 188 22.17 -17.77 -11.13
C GLY A 188 21.54 -19.15 -11.33
N LEU A 189 21.17 -19.48 -12.56
CA LEU A 189 20.71 -20.81 -12.93
C LEU A 189 21.80 -21.50 -13.74
N VAL A 190 22.22 -22.68 -13.28
CA VAL A 190 23.13 -23.56 -14.02
C VAL A 190 22.30 -24.71 -14.61
N PRO A 191 22.13 -24.79 -15.95
CA PRO A 191 21.40 -25.87 -16.58
C PRO A 191 22.06 -27.23 -16.32
N LEU A 192 21.28 -28.30 -16.20
CA LEU A 192 21.83 -29.65 -15.99
C LEU A 192 22.85 -30.05 -17.08
N SER A 193 22.65 -29.58 -18.32
CA SER A 193 23.55 -29.80 -19.46
C SER A 193 24.97 -29.24 -19.26
N GLU A 194 25.12 -28.20 -18.44
CA GLU A 194 26.41 -27.57 -18.11
C GLU A 194 27.04 -28.16 -16.84
N ILE A 195 26.26 -28.90 -16.03
CA ILE A 195 26.70 -29.48 -14.75
C ILE A 195 27.46 -30.80 -14.96
N SER A 196 27.12 -31.58 -15.99
CA SER A 196 27.75 -32.89 -16.21
C SER A 196 28.26 -33.09 -17.63
N HIS A 197 29.59 -33.10 -17.77
CA HIS A 197 30.29 -33.63 -18.95
C HIS A 197 30.49 -35.17 -18.90
N LYS A 198 29.85 -35.87 -17.96
CA LYS A 198 29.79 -37.34 -17.96
C LYS A 198 28.34 -37.79 -18.15
N LYS A 199 28.07 -38.38 -19.32
CA LYS A 199 26.97 -39.34 -19.46
C LYS A 199 27.16 -40.39 -18.38
N ILE A 200 26.21 -40.49 -17.47
CA ILE A 200 26.05 -41.62 -16.56
C ILE A 200 25.24 -42.67 -17.32
#